data_AF-A0A7X9FGP6-F1
#
_entry.id   AF-A0A7X9FGP6-F1
#
_cell.length_a   1.000
_cell.length_b   1.000
_cell.length_c   1.000
_cell.angle_alpha   90.00
_cell.angle_beta   90.00
_cell.angle_gamma   90.00
#
_symmetry.space_group_name_H-M   'P 1'
#
loop_
_entity.id
_entity.type
_entity.pdbx_description
1 polymer ?
#
loop_
_entity_poly.entity_id
_entity_poly.type
_entity_poly.pdbx_seq_one_letter_code
_entity_poly.pdbx_strand_id
1 'polypeptide(L)'
;PQLDFTGIGLGPLDISTPENLVRSRQIICERLKTMPDDKRDESLACMERRHGGAVRREDFPDYRPLDLAQVQHLAEDPLITIGAHTINHRILSRMNPGDVEAEIGGGKSDLEKITGRPVRFFAYPNGRLADINAAAVETAARTFRAAVTTEAGFNRPGQNKYLLRRIGIGRTLPFGQFKVSVSGLYYLMQPPFVLA
;
A
#
# COMPACT_ATOMS: atom_id res chain seq x y z
N PRO A 1 9.95 22.72 -17.33
CA PRO A 1 11.16 22.85 -16.49
C PRO A 1 11.70 21.46 -16.10
N GLN A 2 12.99 21.34 -15.82
CA GLN A 2 13.58 20.10 -15.30
C GLN A 2 13.86 20.24 -13.80
N LEU A 3 13.70 19.16 -13.04
CA LEU A 3 14.05 19.06 -11.63
C LEU A 3 15.15 18.02 -11.43
N ASP A 4 16.13 18.35 -10.61
CA ASP A 4 17.29 17.50 -10.32
C ASP A 4 16.98 16.55 -9.15
N PHE A 5 17.09 15.25 -9.40
CA PHE A 5 16.87 14.19 -8.42
C PHE A 5 18.13 13.34 -8.15
N THR A 6 19.32 13.90 -8.43
CA THR A 6 20.61 13.19 -8.28
C THR A 6 20.85 12.70 -6.85
N GLY A 7 20.30 13.40 -5.85
CA GLY A 7 20.33 12.98 -4.45
C GLY A 7 19.66 11.63 -4.16
N ILE A 8 18.75 11.17 -5.01
CA ILE A 8 18.15 9.83 -4.95
C ILE A 8 18.68 8.91 -6.06
N GLY A 9 19.74 9.29 -6.75
CA GLY A 9 20.35 8.55 -7.86
C GLY A 9 19.54 8.60 -9.15
N LEU A 10 18.64 9.58 -9.30
CA LEU A 10 17.94 9.85 -10.56
C LEU A 10 18.58 11.08 -11.21
N GLY A 11 18.78 11.09 -12.52
CA GLY A 11 19.23 12.31 -13.20
C GLY A 11 18.17 13.42 -13.18
N PRO A 12 18.40 14.54 -13.90
CA PRO A 12 17.37 15.54 -14.14
C PRO A 12 16.14 14.91 -14.81
N LEU A 13 14.96 15.22 -14.28
CA LEU A 13 13.67 14.75 -14.80
C LEU A 13 12.86 15.92 -15.34
N ASP A 14 12.28 15.74 -16.53
CA ASP A 14 11.42 16.75 -17.14
C ASP A 14 10.02 16.73 -16.54
N ILE A 15 9.51 17.90 -16.19
CA ILE A 15 8.16 18.14 -15.68
C ILE A 15 7.45 19.24 -16.47
N SER A 16 7.91 19.54 -17.70
CA SER A 16 7.39 20.61 -18.54
C SER A 16 5.97 20.40 -19.06
N THR A 17 5.52 19.15 -19.18
CA THR A 17 4.16 18.79 -19.61
C THR A 17 3.47 17.92 -18.57
N PRO A 18 2.13 17.84 -18.57
CA PRO A 18 1.39 16.92 -17.70
C PRO A 18 1.84 15.45 -17.84
N GLU A 19 2.12 14.99 -19.06
CA GLU A 19 2.58 13.63 -19.34
C GLU A 19 3.97 13.39 -18.73
N ASN A 20 4.88 14.34 -18.92
CA ASN A 20 6.24 14.26 -18.36
C ASN A 20 6.21 14.35 -16.84
N LEU A 21 5.33 15.17 -16.25
CA LEU A 21 5.12 15.23 -14.81
C LEU A 21 4.65 13.87 -14.24
N VAL A 22 3.65 13.23 -14.87
CA VAL A 22 3.15 11.91 -14.45
C VAL A 22 4.26 10.85 -14.56
N ARG A 23 5.00 10.84 -15.68
CA ARG A 23 6.11 9.92 -15.89
C ARG A 23 7.22 10.11 -14.86
N SER A 24 7.63 11.35 -14.61
CA SER A 24 8.67 11.70 -13.64
C SER A 24 8.25 11.32 -12.23
N ARG A 25 7.00 11.59 -11.83
CA ARG A 25 6.43 11.12 -10.56
C ARG A 25 6.53 9.61 -10.42
N GLN A 26 6.18 8.84 -11.47
CA GLN A 26 6.26 7.38 -11.42
C GLN A 26 7.69 6.90 -11.21
N ILE A 27 8.67 7.46 -11.93
CA ILE A 27 10.09 7.12 -11.77
C ILE A 27 10.58 7.41 -10.34
N ILE A 28 10.24 8.58 -9.80
CA ILE A 28 10.59 8.98 -8.43
C ILE A 28 9.97 8.01 -7.42
N CYS A 29 8.67 7.70 -7.54
CA CYS A 29 7.98 6.78 -6.65
C CYS A 29 8.62 5.38 -6.68
N GLU A 30 8.89 4.83 -7.86
CA GLU A 30 9.52 3.51 -7.97
C GLU A 30 10.94 3.50 -7.39
N ARG A 31 11.71 4.58 -7.58
CA ARG A 31 13.02 4.71 -6.94
C ARG A 31 12.91 4.74 -5.42
N LEU A 32 12.05 5.59 -4.85
CA LEU A 32 11.88 5.72 -3.41
C LEU A 32 11.42 4.39 -2.76
N LYS A 33 10.55 3.63 -3.44
CA LYS A 33 10.10 2.30 -2.96
C LYS A 33 11.23 1.27 -2.85
N THR A 34 12.33 1.43 -3.58
CA THR A 34 13.48 0.50 -3.55
C THR A 34 14.57 0.91 -2.57
N MET A 35 14.49 2.11 -1.98
CA MET A 35 15.47 2.56 -1.01
C MET A 35 15.28 1.88 0.35
N PRO A 36 16.37 1.71 1.13
CA PRO A 36 16.26 1.48 2.57
C PRO A 36 15.46 2.60 3.22
N ASP A 37 14.63 2.29 4.22
CA ASP A 37 13.69 3.25 4.81
C ASP A 37 14.41 4.50 5.34
N ASP A 38 15.50 4.36 6.09
CA ASP A 38 16.24 5.51 6.65
C ASP A 38 16.76 6.43 5.54
N LYS A 39 17.25 5.85 4.44
CA LYS A 39 17.72 6.61 3.27
C LYS A 39 16.59 7.25 2.48
N ARG A 40 15.44 6.58 2.39
CA ARG A 40 14.23 7.16 1.81
C ARG A 40 13.78 8.37 2.62
N ASP A 41 13.73 8.24 3.94
CA ASP A 41 13.24 9.27 4.85
C ASP A 41 14.22 10.48 4.88
N GLU A 42 15.53 10.23 4.93
CA GLU A 42 16.57 11.27 4.74
C GLU A 42 16.37 12.03 3.41
N SER A 43 16.08 11.30 2.34
CA SER A 43 15.92 11.84 0.99
C SER A 43 14.63 12.63 0.83
N LEU A 44 13.51 12.14 1.38
CA LEU A 44 12.24 12.87 1.45
C LEU A 44 12.42 14.18 2.21
N ALA A 45 13.04 14.14 3.39
CA ALA A 45 13.31 15.34 4.17
C ALA A 45 14.23 16.33 3.43
N CYS A 46 15.19 15.85 2.64
CA CYS A 46 16.03 16.69 1.80
C CYS A 46 15.22 17.38 0.69
N MET A 47 14.36 16.64 -0.01
CA MET A 47 13.48 17.19 -1.03
C MET A 47 12.49 18.21 -0.44
N GLU A 48 11.91 17.94 0.72
CA GLU A 48 11.04 18.87 1.44
C GLU A 48 11.78 20.15 1.84
N ARG A 49 13.01 20.07 2.37
CA ARG A 49 13.80 21.27 2.67
C ARG A 49 14.11 22.11 1.44
N ARG A 50 14.39 21.45 0.30
CA ARG A 50 14.82 22.13 -0.93
C ARG A 50 13.67 22.70 -1.74
N HIS A 51 12.52 22.02 -1.74
CA HIS A 51 11.40 22.31 -2.64
C HIS A 51 10.05 22.46 -1.92
N GLY A 52 9.94 22.01 -0.67
CA GLY A 52 8.69 21.95 0.09
C GLY A 52 8.16 23.31 0.56
N GLY A 53 8.99 24.36 0.59
CA GLY A 53 8.53 25.72 0.92
C GLY A 53 7.48 26.29 -0.05
N ALA A 54 7.36 25.70 -1.25
CA ALA A 54 6.34 26.04 -2.25
C ALA A 54 5.17 25.06 -2.30
N VAL A 55 5.17 23.99 -1.49
CA VAL A 55 4.17 22.92 -1.49
C VAL A 55 3.32 23.04 -0.25
N ARG A 56 2.03 23.37 -0.42
CA ARG A 56 1.07 23.34 0.68
C ARG A 56 0.22 22.08 0.56
N ARG A 57 -0.08 21.42 1.68
CA ARG A 57 -0.89 20.17 1.66
C ARG A 57 -2.27 20.42 1.06
N GLU A 58 -2.78 21.62 1.24
CA GLU A 58 -4.06 22.11 0.76
C GLU A 58 -4.13 22.17 -0.77
N ASP A 59 -2.97 22.26 -1.45
CA ASP A 59 -2.88 22.25 -2.91
C ASP A 59 -3.09 20.81 -3.48
N PHE A 60 -3.12 19.77 -2.63
CA PHE A 60 -3.21 18.35 -3.01
C PHE A 60 -4.31 17.58 -2.25
N PRO A 61 -5.58 18.02 -2.32
CA PRO A 61 -6.66 17.45 -1.51
C PRO A 61 -6.91 15.96 -1.79
N ASP A 62 -6.68 15.51 -3.02
CA ASP A 62 -6.86 14.10 -3.45
C ASP A 62 -5.87 13.11 -2.81
N TYR A 63 -4.80 13.61 -2.19
CA TYR A 63 -3.75 12.79 -1.58
C TYR A 63 -3.77 12.85 -0.05
N ARG A 64 -4.74 13.53 0.56
CA ARG A 64 -4.85 13.64 2.01
C ARG A 64 -5.31 12.31 2.62
N PRO A 65 -4.62 11.78 3.66
CA PRO A 65 -5.16 10.66 4.42
C PRO A 65 -6.44 11.07 5.15
N LEU A 66 -7.23 10.09 5.59
CA LEU A 66 -8.33 10.35 6.50
C LEU A 66 -7.79 10.96 7.81
N ASP A 67 -8.45 11.99 8.30
CA ASP A 67 -8.17 12.51 9.64
C ASP A 67 -8.86 11.67 10.74
N LEU A 68 -8.54 11.96 11.99
CA LEU A 68 -9.05 11.20 13.14
C LEU A 68 -10.58 11.19 13.20
N ALA A 69 -11.22 12.34 13.00
CA ALA A 69 -12.67 12.46 13.08
C ALA A 69 -13.34 11.69 11.95
N GLN A 70 -12.76 11.70 10.74
CA GLN A 70 -13.23 10.90 9.61
C GLN A 70 -13.10 9.40 9.88
N VAL A 71 -11.98 8.93 10.43
CA VAL A 71 -11.81 7.52 10.78
C VAL A 71 -12.82 7.07 11.83
N GLN A 72 -13.06 7.90 12.85
CA GLN A 72 -14.06 7.63 13.89
C GLN A 72 -15.46 7.56 13.32
N HIS A 73 -15.84 8.54 12.50
CA HIS A 73 -17.15 8.56 11.84
C HIS A 73 -17.38 7.32 10.96
N LEU A 74 -16.40 6.93 10.13
CA LEU A 74 -16.50 5.74 9.30
C LEU A 74 -16.56 4.45 10.13
N ALA A 75 -15.97 4.44 11.33
CA ALA A 75 -16.04 3.30 12.23
C ALA A 75 -17.41 3.10 12.87
N GLU A 76 -18.31 4.10 12.86
CA GLU A 76 -19.68 3.98 13.35
C GLU A 76 -20.61 3.29 12.34
N ASP A 77 -20.29 3.39 11.04
CA ASP A 77 -21.11 2.83 9.96
C ASP A 77 -21.05 1.28 9.92
N PRO A 78 -22.19 0.57 10.00
CA PRO A 78 -22.21 -0.89 9.97
C PRO A 78 -21.78 -1.52 8.64
N LEU A 79 -21.75 -0.76 7.55
CA LEU A 79 -21.31 -1.23 6.23
C LEU A 79 -19.79 -1.10 6.04
N ILE A 80 -19.09 -0.42 6.94
CA ILE A 80 -17.67 -0.16 6.85
C ILE A 80 -16.91 -0.96 7.89
N THR A 81 -15.82 -1.59 7.47
CA THR A 81 -14.88 -2.28 8.36
C THR A 81 -13.50 -1.64 8.24
N ILE A 82 -12.98 -1.14 9.35
CA ILE A 82 -11.61 -0.60 9.43
C ILE A 82 -10.62 -1.75 9.68
N GLY A 83 -9.70 -1.94 8.74
CA GLY A 83 -8.58 -2.88 8.84
C GLY A 83 -7.25 -2.15 9.07
N ALA A 84 -6.24 -2.87 9.57
CA ALA A 84 -4.91 -2.31 9.78
C ALA A 84 -4.05 -2.39 8.51
N HIS A 85 -3.11 -1.45 8.36
CA HIS A 85 -2.20 -1.38 7.23
C HIS A 85 -0.80 -0.91 7.63
N THR A 86 -0.30 -1.41 8.77
CA THR A 86 0.94 -1.00 9.45
C THR A 86 0.89 0.43 9.99
N ILE A 87 1.96 0.89 10.64
CA ILE A 87 2.09 2.27 11.15
C ILE A 87 2.61 3.19 10.04
N ASN A 88 3.72 2.80 9.41
CA ASN A 88 4.54 3.64 8.54
C ASN A 88 4.59 3.15 7.08
N HIS A 89 3.82 2.11 6.74
CA HIS A 89 3.80 1.52 5.39
C HIS A 89 5.18 1.02 4.94
N ARG A 90 5.98 0.48 5.89
CA ARG A 90 7.29 -0.12 5.61
C ARG A 90 7.15 -1.46 4.88
N ILE A 91 8.14 -1.80 4.05
CA ILE A 91 8.16 -3.08 3.33
C ILE A 91 8.63 -4.17 4.28
N LEU A 92 7.68 -4.95 4.77
CA LEU A 92 7.89 -5.89 5.87
C LEU A 92 8.97 -6.94 5.58
N SER A 93 9.16 -7.35 4.32
CA SER A 93 10.24 -8.26 3.94
C SER A 93 11.65 -7.73 4.16
N ARG A 94 11.81 -6.41 4.36
CA ARG A 94 13.09 -5.74 4.63
C ARG A 94 13.34 -5.48 6.11
N MET A 95 12.39 -5.81 6.97
CA MET A 95 12.44 -5.55 8.40
C MET A 95 12.87 -6.80 9.17
N ASN A 96 13.52 -6.61 10.32
CA ASN A 96 13.77 -7.72 11.24
C ASN A 96 12.45 -8.13 11.94
N PRO A 97 12.37 -9.35 12.51
CA PRO A 97 11.12 -9.85 13.09
C PRO A 97 10.52 -8.98 14.20
N GLY A 98 11.35 -8.38 15.07
CA GLY A 98 10.87 -7.53 16.15
C GLY A 98 10.22 -6.24 15.64
N ASP A 99 10.83 -5.62 14.64
CA ASP A 99 10.27 -4.43 13.99
C ASP A 99 8.97 -4.77 13.26
N VAL A 100 8.87 -5.94 12.62
CA VAL A 100 7.63 -6.41 11.99
C VAL A 100 6.49 -6.54 13.01
N GLU A 101 6.77 -7.12 14.18
CA GLU A 101 5.77 -7.25 15.25
C GLU A 101 5.30 -5.87 15.75
N ALA A 102 6.21 -4.94 15.97
CA ALA A 102 5.89 -3.57 16.39
C ALA A 102 5.08 -2.81 15.32
N GLU A 103 5.50 -2.90 14.07
CA GLU A 103 4.89 -2.20 12.93
C GLU A 103 3.47 -2.71 12.63
N ILE A 104 3.22 -4.01 12.78
CA ILE A 104 1.90 -4.61 12.59
C ILE A 104 1.01 -4.43 13.83
N GLY A 105 1.52 -4.79 15.01
CA GLY A 105 0.77 -4.79 16.26
C GLY A 105 0.46 -3.39 16.78
N GLY A 106 1.39 -2.44 16.60
CA GLY A 106 1.19 -1.05 16.98
C GLY A 106 0.11 -0.39 16.13
N GLY A 107 0.14 -0.58 14.80
CA GLY A 107 -0.89 -0.04 13.91
C GLY A 107 -2.30 -0.55 14.22
N LYS A 108 -2.42 -1.82 14.64
CA LYS A 108 -3.67 -2.37 15.18
C LYS A 108 -4.08 -1.64 16.47
N SER A 109 -3.18 -1.59 17.44
CA SER A 109 -3.45 -1.03 18.77
C SER A 109 -3.89 0.42 18.70
N ASP A 110 -3.26 1.22 17.84
CA ASP A 110 -3.60 2.62 17.66
C ASP A 110 -4.97 2.79 16.99
N LEU A 111 -5.28 2.00 15.95
CA LEU A 111 -6.60 2.01 15.33
C LEU A 111 -7.71 1.54 16.29
N GLU A 112 -7.45 0.56 17.15
CA GLU A 112 -8.42 0.11 18.17
C GLU A 112 -8.69 1.20 19.21
N LYS A 113 -7.66 1.95 19.63
CA LYS A 113 -7.83 3.14 20.50
C LYS A 113 -8.63 4.25 19.82
N ILE A 114 -8.35 4.50 18.54
CA ILE A 114 -9.01 5.56 17.75
C ILE A 114 -10.49 5.24 17.53
N THR A 115 -10.78 4.01 17.12
CA THR A 115 -12.12 3.60 16.68
C THR A 115 -12.98 3.06 17.82
N GLY A 116 -12.38 2.66 18.94
CA GLY A 116 -13.08 1.95 20.02
C GLY A 116 -13.61 0.57 19.62
N ARG A 117 -13.17 0.04 18.47
CA ARG A 117 -13.68 -1.22 17.88
C ARG A 117 -12.52 -2.17 17.58
N PRO A 118 -12.74 -3.49 17.61
CA PRO A 118 -11.69 -4.46 17.33
C PRO A 118 -11.29 -4.44 15.84
N VAL A 119 -9.99 -4.36 15.58
CA VAL A 119 -9.41 -4.38 14.23
C VAL A 119 -8.98 -5.80 13.90
N ARG A 120 -9.72 -6.43 12.97
CA ARG A 120 -9.66 -7.88 12.75
C ARG A 120 -8.99 -8.29 11.44
N PHE A 121 -8.73 -7.36 10.53
CA PHE A 121 -8.21 -7.63 9.20
C PHE A 121 -6.99 -6.77 8.89
N PHE A 122 -6.12 -7.27 8.04
CA PHE A 122 -4.86 -6.64 7.70
C PHE A 122 -4.61 -6.62 6.19
N ALA A 123 -3.98 -5.55 5.70
CA ALA A 123 -3.43 -5.51 4.35
C ALA A 123 -1.91 -5.28 4.44
N TYR A 124 -1.13 -6.03 3.65
CA TYR A 124 0.32 -5.85 3.61
C TYR A 124 0.69 -4.61 2.77
N PRO A 125 1.60 -3.73 3.23
CA PRO A 125 2.15 -2.63 2.43
C PRO A 125 2.74 -3.13 1.11
N ASN A 126 2.41 -2.47 -0.01
CA ASN A 126 2.57 -2.93 -1.39
C ASN A 126 1.90 -4.26 -1.73
N GLY A 127 2.10 -5.30 -0.91
CA GLY A 127 1.31 -6.53 -0.89
C GLY A 127 1.72 -7.62 -1.86
N ARG A 128 2.83 -7.48 -2.61
CA ARG A 128 3.36 -8.60 -3.42
C ARG A 128 3.97 -9.64 -2.48
N LEU A 129 4.02 -10.92 -2.88
CA LEU A 129 4.64 -11.95 -2.04
C LEU A 129 6.09 -11.65 -1.68
N ALA A 130 6.86 -11.02 -2.58
CA ALA A 130 8.24 -10.60 -2.31
C ALA A 130 8.36 -9.47 -1.25
N ASP A 131 7.26 -8.76 -0.96
CA ASP A 131 7.21 -7.71 0.05
C ASP A 131 6.85 -8.25 1.46
N ILE A 132 6.60 -9.57 1.57
CA ILE A 132 6.09 -10.24 2.78
C ILE A 132 7.06 -11.36 3.17
N ASN A 133 7.63 -11.31 4.38
CA ASN A 133 8.46 -12.39 4.93
C ASN A 133 7.67 -13.30 5.88
N ALA A 134 8.31 -14.40 6.33
CA ALA A 134 7.70 -15.35 7.26
C ALA A 134 7.24 -14.69 8.57
N ALA A 135 8.07 -13.81 9.14
CA ALA A 135 7.73 -13.06 10.35
C ALA A 135 6.44 -12.23 10.19
N ALA A 136 6.22 -11.61 9.03
CA ALA A 136 4.99 -10.86 8.75
C ALA A 136 3.76 -11.76 8.70
N VAL A 137 3.87 -12.94 8.05
CA VAL A 137 2.77 -13.91 8.00
C VAL A 137 2.46 -14.47 9.37
N GLU A 138 3.47 -14.84 10.16
CA GLU A 138 3.31 -15.34 11.53
C GLU A 138 2.70 -14.29 12.46
N THR A 139 3.17 -13.06 12.38
CA THR A 139 2.62 -11.93 13.14
C THR A 139 1.17 -11.69 12.76
N ALA A 140 0.85 -11.65 11.46
CA ALA A 140 -0.52 -11.49 10.99
C ALA A 140 -1.42 -12.64 11.46
N ALA A 141 -0.90 -13.88 11.49
CA ALA A 141 -1.62 -15.06 11.91
C ALA A 141 -2.04 -15.02 13.39
N ARG A 142 -1.13 -14.52 14.24
CA ARG A 142 -1.37 -14.35 15.68
C ARG A 142 -2.25 -13.14 16.00
N THR A 143 -2.27 -12.12 15.13
CA THR A 143 -2.84 -10.80 15.44
C THR A 143 -4.22 -10.56 14.82
N PHE A 144 -4.51 -11.16 13.66
CA PHE A 144 -5.72 -10.90 12.87
C PHE A 144 -6.49 -12.17 12.53
N ARG A 145 -7.72 -11.99 12.03
CA ARG A 145 -8.54 -13.08 11.49
C ARG A 145 -8.13 -13.47 10.07
N ALA A 146 -7.71 -12.50 9.26
CA ALA A 146 -7.22 -12.70 7.91
C ALA A 146 -6.35 -11.51 7.45
N ALA A 147 -5.52 -11.74 6.44
CA ALA A 147 -4.71 -10.72 5.81
C ALA A 147 -4.71 -10.85 4.28
N VAL A 148 -4.67 -9.71 3.59
CA VAL A 148 -4.77 -9.62 2.12
C VAL A 148 -3.48 -9.12 1.48
N THR A 149 -3.11 -9.73 0.36
CA THR A 149 -2.00 -9.38 -0.51
C THR A 149 -2.51 -8.57 -1.71
N THR A 150 -1.64 -8.21 -2.65
CA THR A 150 -2.03 -7.73 -3.99
C THR A 150 -1.90 -8.80 -5.05
N GLU A 151 -1.62 -10.05 -4.68
CA GLU A 151 -1.58 -11.16 -5.63
C GLU A 151 -2.94 -11.28 -6.31
N ALA A 152 -2.92 -11.30 -7.64
CA ALA A 152 -4.13 -11.38 -8.43
C ALA A 152 -4.76 -12.77 -8.28
N GLY A 153 -6.04 -12.82 -7.90
CA GLY A 153 -6.76 -14.09 -7.92
C GLY A 153 -8.00 -14.17 -7.05
N PHE A 154 -8.70 -15.27 -7.24
CA PHE A 154 -9.78 -15.71 -6.36
C PHE A 154 -9.25 -16.56 -5.23
N ASN A 155 -9.90 -16.45 -4.08
CA ASN A 155 -9.60 -17.28 -2.91
C ASN A 155 -10.50 -18.52 -2.88
N ARG A 156 -9.96 -19.67 -2.49
CA ARG A 156 -10.68 -20.94 -2.34
C ARG A 156 -10.65 -21.41 -0.88
N PRO A 157 -11.65 -22.20 -0.43
CA PRO A 157 -11.58 -22.85 0.87
C PRO A 157 -10.26 -23.61 1.08
N GLY A 158 -9.69 -23.53 2.28
CA GLY A 158 -8.42 -24.20 2.62
C GLY A 158 -7.15 -23.41 2.26
N GLN A 159 -7.24 -22.29 1.54
CA GLN A 159 -6.08 -21.43 1.30
C GLN A 159 -5.65 -20.69 2.57
N ASN A 160 -4.38 -20.28 2.60
CA ASN A 160 -3.84 -19.50 3.71
C ASN A 160 -4.58 -18.15 3.82
N LYS A 161 -5.42 -18.02 4.84
CA LYS A 161 -6.21 -16.81 5.15
C LYS A 161 -5.37 -15.57 5.51
N TYR A 162 -4.06 -15.74 5.66
CA TYR A 162 -3.11 -14.64 5.89
C TYR A 162 -2.34 -14.25 4.62
N LEU A 163 -2.66 -14.84 3.47
CA LEU A 163 -2.11 -14.50 2.16
C LEU A 163 -3.22 -14.42 1.10
N LEU A 164 -4.39 -13.88 1.48
CA LEU A 164 -5.55 -13.83 0.60
C LEU A 164 -5.28 -12.92 -0.61
N ARG A 165 -5.61 -13.43 -1.79
CA ARG A 165 -5.50 -12.74 -3.08
C ARG A 165 -6.57 -11.67 -3.23
N ARG A 166 -6.33 -10.70 -4.11
CA ARG A 166 -7.27 -9.63 -4.45
C ARG A 166 -7.42 -9.49 -5.96
N ILE A 167 -8.45 -8.74 -6.37
CA ILE A 167 -8.64 -8.30 -7.74
C ILE A 167 -8.31 -6.80 -7.77
N GLY A 168 -7.24 -6.43 -8.46
CA GLY A 168 -6.82 -5.03 -8.58
C GLY A 168 -7.75 -4.26 -9.52
N ILE A 169 -8.45 -3.26 -8.99
CA ILE A 169 -9.31 -2.36 -9.77
C ILE A 169 -8.68 -0.97 -9.79
N GLY A 170 -8.27 -0.52 -10.99
CA GLY A 170 -7.66 0.80 -11.19
C GLY A 170 -8.64 1.82 -11.76
N ARG A 171 -8.29 3.11 -11.63
CA ARG A 171 -9.10 4.26 -12.09
C ARG A 171 -9.50 4.17 -13.57
N THR A 172 -8.62 3.67 -14.43
CA THR A 172 -8.81 3.62 -15.89
C THR A 172 -9.35 2.28 -16.38
N LEU A 173 -9.74 1.37 -15.48
CA LEU A 173 -10.26 0.05 -15.86
C LEU A 173 -11.64 0.21 -16.54
N PRO A 174 -11.81 -0.20 -17.81
CA PRO A 174 -13.11 -0.13 -18.46
C PRO A 174 -14.15 -0.97 -17.72
N PHE A 175 -15.39 -0.50 -17.64
CA PHE A 175 -16.45 -1.21 -16.89
C PHE A 175 -16.70 -2.63 -17.42
N GLY A 176 -16.53 -2.86 -18.73
CA GLY A 176 -16.56 -4.20 -19.31
C GLY A 176 -15.49 -5.13 -18.72
N GLN A 177 -14.27 -4.62 -18.55
CA GLN A 177 -13.17 -5.37 -17.94
C GLN A 177 -13.41 -5.59 -16.44
N PHE A 178 -13.92 -4.59 -15.70
CA PHE A 178 -14.35 -4.77 -14.31
C PHE A 178 -15.31 -5.96 -14.17
N LYS A 179 -16.38 -6.00 -14.98
CA LYS A 179 -17.37 -7.10 -14.96
C LYS A 179 -16.72 -8.46 -15.16
N VAL A 180 -15.81 -8.57 -16.12
CA VAL A 180 -15.10 -9.83 -16.42
C VAL A 180 -14.12 -10.23 -15.30
N SER A 181 -13.48 -9.25 -14.67
CA SER A 181 -12.57 -9.49 -13.54
C SER A 181 -13.30 -10.02 -12.30
N VAL A 182 -14.49 -9.48 -11.99
CA VAL A 182 -15.25 -9.88 -10.79
C VAL A 182 -16.18 -11.07 -10.99
N SER A 183 -16.50 -11.45 -12.24
CA SER A 183 -17.39 -12.58 -12.54
C SER A 183 -16.74 -13.96 -12.41
N GLY A 184 -15.41 -14.03 -12.29
CA GLY A 184 -14.65 -15.28 -12.33
C GLY A 184 -14.35 -15.79 -13.74
N LEU A 185 -15.01 -15.23 -14.78
CA LEU A 185 -14.85 -15.67 -16.17
C LEU A 185 -13.41 -15.50 -16.67
N TYR A 186 -12.74 -14.40 -16.29
CA TYR A 186 -11.34 -14.16 -16.65
C TYR A 186 -10.42 -15.34 -16.28
N TYR A 187 -10.64 -15.96 -15.12
CA TYR A 187 -9.80 -17.06 -14.63
C TYR A 187 -10.22 -18.43 -15.16
N LEU A 188 -11.47 -18.59 -15.62
CA LEU A 188 -11.91 -19.78 -16.34
C LEU A 188 -11.34 -19.83 -17.77
N MET A 189 -11.04 -18.66 -18.34
CA MET A 189 -10.48 -18.52 -19.69
C MET A 189 -8.95 -18.56 -19.75
N GLN A 190 -8.27 -18.49 -18.61
CA GLN A 190 -6.82 -18.69 -18.55
C GLN A 190 -6.51 -20.18 -18.82
N PRO A 191 -5.60 -20.52 -19.75
CA PRO A 191 -5.25 -21.91 -19.99
C PRO A 191 -4.76 -22.55 -18.68
N PRO A 192 -5.01 -23.86 -18.46
CA PRO A 192 -4.75 -24.53 -17.18
C PRO A 192 -3.28 -24.63 -16.75
N PHE A 193 -2.33 -23.96 -17.40
CA PHE A 193 -0.90 -24.05 -17.11
C PHE A 193 -0.19 -22.71 -17.30
N VAL A 194 0.01 -21.95 -16.22
CA VAL A 194 1.28 -21.29 -15.87
C VAL A 194 1.33 -21.11 -14.34
N LEU A 195 1.56 -22.19 -13.61
CA LEU A 195 2.13 -22.18 -12.25
C LEU A 195 2.92 -23.48 -12.09
N ALA A 196 4.22 -23.40 -12.41
CA ALA A 196 5.26 -24.26 -11.88
C ALA A 196 6.18 -23.36 -11.03
#